data_AF-A0A0B7B1R5-F1
#
_entry.id   AF-A0A0B7B1R5-F1
#
_cell.length_a   1.000
_cell.length_b   1.000
_cell.length_c   1.000
_cell.angle_alpha   90.00
_cell.angle_beta   90.00
_cell.angle_gamma   90.00
#
_symmetry.space_group_name_H-M   'P 1'
#
loop_
_entity.id
_entity.type
_entity.pdbx_description
1 polymer ?
#
loop_
_entity_poly.entity_id
_entity_poly.type
_entity_poly.pdbx_seq_one_letter_code
_entity_poly.pdbx_strand_id
1 'polypeptide(L)'
;MQEIPAIQETINNARRQTEEARESLAYVVADARRALELARKAEATATQASNEAGDIHNKASVTKDRASKLRQDSDTLSKDVLEAETTLNGYESQVGQDEDLAKKALQEAAAAKQRAQEAYDQVNEAYGLVKSIRDDLSNLGSVDLQQLMALEKQLDEVEKQMADSDIANKMNELMKKNKYIEEQADRFDLDLSELQAAVANIGDIKNSLPLGCFKTIPIEKPAR
;
A
#
# COMPACT_ATOMS: atom_id res chain seq x y z
N MET A 1 107.05 -62.56 -22.61
CA MET A 1 106.78 -61.51 -21.61
C MET A 1 105.90 -60.41 -22.21
N GLN A 2 104.64 -60.69 -22.56
CA GLN A 2 103.70 -59.69 -23.12
C GLN A 2 102.30 -59.73 -22.50
N GLU A 3 101.99 -60.69 -21.62
CA GLU A 3 100.65 -60.82 -21.04
C GLU A 3 100.35 -59.76 -19.95
N ILE A 4 101.34 -59.36 -19.18
CA ILE A 4 101.17 -58.36 -18.10
C ILE A 4 100.76 -56.98 -18.64
N PRO A 5 101.40 -56.43 -19.69
CA PRO A 5 100.97 -55.17 -20.31
C PRO A 5 99.53 -55.18 -20.86
N ALA A 6 99.10 -56.28 -21.51
CA ALA A 6 97.76 -56.39 -22.09
C ALA A 6 96.65 -56.48 -21.01
N ILE A 7 96.93 -57.19 -19.91
CA ILE A 7 96.04 -57.22 -18.74
C ILE A 7 95.94 -55.83 -18.10
N GLN A 8 97.07 -55.10 -18.00
CA GLN A 8 97.09 -53.73 -17.47
C GLN A 8 96.24 -52.77 -18.30
N GLU A 9 96.32 -52.86 -19.64
CA GLU A 9 95.50 -52.07 -20.56
C GLU A 9 94.01 -52.40 -20.43
N THR A 10 93.66 -53.68 -20.30
CA THR A 10 92.28 -54.13 -20.09
C THR A 10 91.71 -53.60 -18.77
N ILE A 11 92.47 -53.64 -17.68
CA ILE A 11 92.08 -53.09 -16.38
C ILE A 11 91.87 -51.57 -16.48
N ASN A 12 92.75 -50.86 -17.19
CA ASN A 12 92.62 -49.41 -17.37
C ASN A 12 91.39 -49.04 -18.21
N ASN A 13 91.10 -49.79 -19.27
CA ASN A 13 89.89 -49.60 -20.08
C ASN A 13 88.62 -49.91 -19.28
N ALA A 14 88.59 -50.99 -18.51
CA ALA A 14 87.46 -51.33 -17.65
C ALA A 14 87.23 -50.26 -16.56
N ARG A 15 88.31 -49.72 -15.98
CA ARG A 15 88.23 -48.60 -15.03
C ARG A 15 87.64 -47.35 -15.66
N ARG A 16 88.10 -46.98 -16.87
CA ARG A 16 87.56 -45.83 -17.61
C ARG A 16 86.07 -46.00 -17.93
N GLN A 17 85.67 -47.17 -18.44
CA GLN A 17 84.25 -47.47 -18.72
C GLN A 17 83.40 -47.47 -17.45
N THR A 18 83.93 -47.97 -16.33
CA THR A 18 83.23 -47.94 -15.05
C THR A 18 83.03 -46.50 -14.56
N GLU A 19 84.01 -45.63 -14.78
CA GLU A 19 83.91 -44.23 -14.37
C GLU A 19 82.94 -43.45 -15.27
N GLU A 20 83.00 -43.63 -16.59
CA GLU A 20 82.02 -43.08 -17.54
C GLU A 20 80.59 -43.54 -17.21
N ALA A 21 80.41 -44.82 -16.86
CA ALA A 21 79.12 -45.36 -16.45
C ALA A 21 78.62 -44.76 -15.12
N ARG A 22 79.53 -44.49 -14.17
CA ARG A 22 79.18 -43.82 -12.91
C ARG A 22 78.76 -42.38 -13.13
N GLU A 23 79.47 -41.63 -13.97
CA GLU A 23 79.11 -40.26 -14.30
C GLU A 23 77.74 -40.19 -15.01
N SER A 24 77.50 -41.07 -15.99
CA SER A 24 76.20 -41.18 -16.66
C SER A 24 75.08 -41.55 -15.69
N LEU A 25 75.32 -42.52 -14.79
CA LEU A 25 74.36 -42.90 -13.76
C LEU A 25 74.07 -41.73 -12.80
N ALA A 26 75.08 -40.96 -12.41
CA ALA A 26 74.91 -39.77 -11.57
C ALA A 26 74.03 -38.72 -12.26
N TYR A 27 74.22 -38.50 -13.57
CA TYR A 27 73.39 -37.61 -14.36
C TYR A 27 71.93 -38.10 -14.45
N VAL A 28 71.72 -39.38 -14.75
CA VAL A 28 70.38 -39.99 -14.82
C VAL A 28 69.66 -39.91 -13.47
N VAL A 29 70.36 -40.17 -12.37
CA VAL A 29 69.79 -40.04 -11.02
C VAL A 29 69.41 -38.59 -10.72
N ALA A 30 70.25 -37.62 -11.09
CA ALA A 30 69.94 -36.20 -10.93
C ALA A 30 68.72 -35.79 -11.77
N ASP A 31 68.60 -36.29 -13.00
CA ASP A 31 67.48 -36.01 -13.88
C ASP A 31 66.17 -36.62 -13.37
N ALA A 32 66.20 -37.89 -12.95
CA ALA A 32 65.05 -38.56 -12.34
C ALA A 32 64.55 -37.82 -11.09
N ARG A 33 65.47 -37.28 -10.26
CA ARG A 33 65.12 -36.45 -9.10
C ARG A 33 64.43 -35.15 -9.51
N ARG A 34 64.94 -34.45 -10.53
CA ARG A 34 64.30 -33.22 -11.05
C ARG A 34 62.92 -33.51 -11.64
N ALA A 35 62.79 -34.60 -12.41
CA ALA A 35 61.51 -35.02 -12.98
C ALA A 35 60.47 -35.34 -11.89
N LEU A 36 60.87 -36.03 -10.82
CA LEU A 36 60.00 -36.29 -9.67
C LEU A 36 59.58 -34.99 -8.95
N GLU A 37 60.50 -34.05 -8.75
CA GLU A 37 60.19 -32.76 -8.15
C GLU A 37 59.20 -31.96 -9.01
N LEU A 38 59.41 -31.93 -10.33
CA LEU A 38 58.50 -31.28 -11.27
C LEU A 38 57.12 -31.93 -11.27
N ALA A 39 57.05 -33.25 -11.26
CA ALA A 39 55.78 -33.99 -11.19
C ALA A 39 55.01 -33.65 -9.91
N ARG A 40 55.70 -33.59 -8.75
CA ARG A 40 55.08 -33.19 -7.48
C ARG A 40 54.57 -31.74 -7.50
N LYS A 41 55.32 -30.81 -8.11
CA LYS A 41 54.86 -29.42 -8.27
C LYS A 41 53.65 -29.33 -9.19
N ALA A 42 53.64 -30.09 -10.29
CA ALA A 42 52.51 -30.15 -11.21
C ALA A 42 51.26 -30.72 -10.54
N GLU A 43 51.40 -31.80 -9.76
CA GLU A 43 50.32 -32.38 -8.96
C GLU A 43 49.76 -31.36 -7.96
N ALA A 44 50.62 -30.71 -7.17
CA ALA A 44 50.18 -29.69 -6.21
C ALA A 44 49.43 -28.53 -6.89
N THR A 45 49.93 -28.06 -8.04
CA THR A 45 49.30 -26.99 -8.82
C THR A 45 47.94 -27.44 -9.38
N ALA A 46 47.85 -28.67 -9.90
CA ALA A 46 46.61 -29.22 -10.43
C ALA A 46 45.56 -29.41 -9.33
N THR A 47 45.96 -29.90 -8.14
CA THR A 47 45.07 -30.01 -6.98
C THR A 47 44.57 -28.64 -6.55
N GLN A 48 45.45 -27.64 -6.45
CA GLN A 48 45.04 -26.28 -6.10
C GLN A 48 44.06 -25.70 -7.13
N ALA A 49 44.36 -25.81 -8.42
CA ALA A 49 43.49 -25.32 -9.49
C ALA A 49 42.12 -26.02 -9.49
N SER A 50 42.09 -27.33 -9.22
CA SER A 50 40.84 -28.09 -9.10
C SER A 50 39.99 -27.61 -7.90
N ASN A 51 40.63 -27.32 -6.76
CA ASN A 51 39.93 -26.80 -5.60
C ASN A 51 39.36 -25.40 -5.86
N GLU A 52 40.16 -24.51 -6.45
CA GLU A 52 39.74 -23.15 -6.82
C GLU A 52 38.58 -23.18 -7.83
N ALA A 53 38.63 -24.07 -8.82
CA ALA A 53 37.54 -24.25 -9.78
C ALA A 53 36.25 -24.72 -9.09
N GLY A 54 36.35 -25.63 -8.12
CA GLY A 54 35.22 -26.07 -7.29
C GLY A 54 34.61 -24.91 -6.49
N ASP A 55 35.45 -24.07 -5.88
CA ASP A 55 35.01 -22.90 -5.13
C ASP A 55 34.32 -21.86 -6.02
N ILE A 56 34.87 -21.60 -7.21
CA ILE A 56 34.27 -20.70 -8.20
C ILE A 56 32.91 -21.23 -8.64
N HIS A 57 32.81 -22.53 -8.95
CA HIS A 57 31.54 -23.16 -9.32
C HIS A 57 30.48 -23.01 -8.22
N ASN A 58 30.85 -23.27 -6.96
CA ASN A 58 29.94 -23.14 -5.83
C ASN A 58 29.47 -21.69 -5.64
N LYS A 59 30.38 -20.71 -5.71
CA LYS A 59 30.04 -19.29 -5.62
C LYS A 59 29.15 -18.84 -6.78
N ALA A 60 29.40 -19.32 -8.00
CA ALA A 60 28.57 -19.03 -9.16
C ALA A 60 27.15 -19.60 -9.00
N SER A 61 27.03 -20.83 -8.50
CA SER A 61 25.72 -21.46 -8.20
C SER A 61 24.93 -20.64 -7.18
N VAL A 62 25.55 -20.27 -6.05
CA VAL A 62 24.91 -19.43 -5.03
C VAL A 62 24.50 -18.06 -5.59
N THR A 63 25.33 -17.46 -6.43
CA THR A 63 25.04 -16.17 -7.07
C THR A 63 23.85 -16.27 -8.01
N LYS A 64 23.77 -17.35 -8.80
CA LYS A 64 22.63 -17.63 -9.69
C LYS A 64 21.34 -17.79 -8.90
N ASP A 65 21.37 -18.53 -7.80
CA ASP A 65 20.18 -18.73 -6.95
C ASP A 65 19.71 -17.41 -6.33
N ARG A 66 20.64 -16.57 -5.86
CA ARG A 66 20.32 -15.22 -5.36
C ARG A 66 19.72 -14.33 -6.45
N ALA A 67 20.29 -14.35 -7.65
CA ALA A 67 19.76 -13.59 -8.79
C ALA A 67 18.35 -14.05 -9.18
N SER A 68 18.08 -15.37 -9.15
CA SER A 68 16.74 -15.91 -9.43
C SER A 68 15.72 -15.46 -8.39
N LYS A 69 16.09 -15.48 -7.10
CA LYS A 69 15.22 -14.98 -6.02
C LYS A 69 14.94 -13.49 -6.17
N LEU A 70 15.97 -12.69 -6.45
CA LEU A 70 15.80 -11.26 -6.65
C LEU A 70 14.88 -10.94 -7.83
N ARG A 71 14.98 -11.72 -8.92
CA ARG A 71 14.06 -11.60 -10.05
C ARG A 71 12.61 -11.90 -9.64
N GLN A 72 12.39 -12.98 -8.90
CA GLN A 72 11.07 -13.32 -8.40
C GLN A 72 10.50 -12.22 -7.49
N ASP A 73 11.31 -11.70 -6.56
CA ASP A 73 10.92 -10.61 -5.68
C ASP A 73 10.56 -9.34 -6.49
N SER A 74 11.31 -9.05 -7.56
CA SER A 74 11.02 -7.94 -8.47
C SER A 74 9.72 -8.13 -9.24
N ASP A 75 9.43 -9.34 -9.70
CA ASP A 75 8.20 -9.66 -10.43
C ASP A 75 6.98 -9.54 -9.49
N THR A 76 7.11 -9.96 -8.23
CA THR A 76 6.08 -9.76 -7.20
C THR A 76 5.86 -8.27 -6.92
N LEU A 77 6.93 -7.51 -6.64
CA LEU A 77 6.83 -6.08 -6.37
C LEU A 77 6.17 -5.32 -7.52
N SER A 78 6.48 -5.68 -8.78
CA SER A 78 5.85 -5.06 -9.94
C SER A 78 4.34 -5.31 -9.99
N LYS A 79 3.86 -6.47 -9.53
CA LYS A 79 2.43 -6.77 -9.46
C LYS A 79 1.76 -5.98 -8.35
N ASP A 80 2.39 -5.93 -7.17
CA ASP A 80 1.88 -5.20 -6.02
C ASP A 80 1.71 -3.70 -6.34
N VAL A 81 2.67 -3.12 -7.07
CA VAL A 81 2.59 -1.72 -7.54
C VAL A 81 1.42 -1.50 -8.50
N LEU A 82 1.20 -2.42 -9.46
CA LEU A 82 0.08 -2.31 -10.40
C LEU A 82 -1.28 -2.44 -9.70
N GLU A 83 -1.37 -3.32 -8.69
CA GLU A 83 -2.59 -3.47 -7.88
C GLU A 83 -2.86 -2.21 -7.03
N ALA A 84 -1.81 -1.64 -6.43
CA ALA A 84 -1.91 -0.39 -5.69
C ALA A 84 -2.33 0.79 -6.59
N GLU A 85 -1.77 0.89 -7.80
CA GLU A 85 -2.15 1.90 -8.79
C GLU A 85 -3.62 1.75 -9.22
N THR A 86 -4.05 0.53 -9.48
CA THR A 86 -5.46 0.24 -9.82
C THR A 86 -6.41 0.64 -8.68
N THR A 87 -6.03 0.33 -7.44
CA THR A 87 -6.80 0.68 -6.25
C THR A 87 -6.87 2.20 -6.06
N LEU A 88 -5.75 2.90 -6.24
CA LEU A 88 -5.68 4.35 -6.12
C LEU A 88 -6.56 5.04 -7.17
N ASN A 89 -6.51 4.60 -8.42
CA ASN A 89 -7.38 5.09 -9.49
C ASN A 89 -8.87 4.87 -9.17
N GLY A 90 -9.19 3.75 -8.50
CA GLY A 90 -10.53 3.47 -7.97
C GLY A 90 -10.97 4.52 -6.94
N TYR A 91 -10.12 4.83 -5.97
CA TYR A 91 -10.41 5.86 -4.97
C TYR A 91 -10.54 7.27 -5.57
N GLU A 92 -9.69 7.65 -6.53
CA GLU A 92 -9.81 8.95 -7.20
C GLU A 92 -11.16 9.11 -7.92
N SER A 93 -11.61 8.06 -8.60
CA SER A 93 -12.93 8.04 -9.26
C SER A 93 -14.08 8.14 -8.25
N GLN A 94 -13.97 7.43 -7.11
CA GLN A 94 -14.98 7.47 -6.06
C GLN A 94 -15.07 8.85 -5.41
N VAL A 95 -13.93 9.49 -5.11
CA VAL A 95 -13.90 10.85 -4.53
C VAL A 95 -14.62 11.86 -5.43
N GLY A 96 -14.44 11.77 -6.75
CA GLY A 96 -15.16 12.64 -7.68
C GLY A 96 -16.68 12.46 -7.61
N GLN A 97 -17.15 11.21 -7.53
CA GLN A 97 -18.58 10.90 -7.40
C GLN A 97 -19.15 11.37 -6.05
N ASP A 98 -18.40 11.15 -4.96
CA ASP A 98 -18.79 11.56 -3.62
C ASP A 98 -18.84 13.09 -3.50
N GLU A 99 -17.92 13.82 -4.14
CA GLU A 99 -17.93 15.28 -4.20
C GLU A 99 -19.20 15.80 -4.91
N ASP A 100 -19.57 15.19 -6.04
CA ASP A 100 -20.77 15.57 -6.78
C ASP A 100 -22.05 15.26 -6.00
N LEU A 101 -22.11 14.11 -5.33
CA LEU A 101 -23.22 13.74 -4.45
C LEU A 101 -23.33 14.70 -3.26
N ALA A 102 -22.21 15.05 -2.63
CA ALA A 102 -22.18 16.01 -1.52
C ALA A 102 -22.64 17.40 -1.95
N LYS A 103 -22.20 17.88 -3.12
CA LYS A 103 -22.66 19.16 -3.70
C LYS A 103 -24.17 19.15 -3.94
N LYS A 104 -24.69 18.06 -4.51
CA LYS A 104 -26.13 17.92 -4.77
C LYS A 104 -26.93 17.88 -3.46
N ALA A 105 -26.48 17.12 -2.48
CA ALA A 105 -27.12 17.06 -1.16
C ALA A 105 -27.14 18.45 -0.48
N LEU A 106 -26.05 19.21 -0.57
CA LEU A 106 -25.98 20.58 -0.04
C LEU A 106 -26.97 21.52 -0.74
N GLN A 107 -27.08 21.44 -2.08
CA GLN A 107 -28.05 22.23 -2.84
C GLN A 107 -29.50 21.89 -2.47
N GLU A 108 -29.82 20.60 -2.34
CA GLU A 108 -31.15 20.15 -1.94
C GLU A 108 -31.50 20.59 -0.52
N ALA A 109 -30.55 20.49 0.42
CA ALA A 109 -30.71 20.98 1.79
C ALA A 109 -30.93 22.50 1.83
N ALA A 110 -30.18 23.27 1.06
CA ALA A 110 -30.37 24.72 0.94
C ALA A 110 -31.76 25.07 0.40
N ALA A 111 -32.22 24.37 -0.63
CA ALA A 111 -33.56 24.55 -1.19
C ALA A 111 -34.67 24.13 -0.21
N ALA A 112 -34.46 23.07 0.58
CA ALA A 112 -35.39 22.66 1.63
C ALA A 112 -35.49 23.72 2.74
N LYS A 113 -34.35 24.26 3.19
CA LYS A 113 -34.29 25.36 4.16
C LYS A 113 -35.05 26.59 3.68
N GLN A 114 -34.86 26.98 2.41
CA GLN A 114 -35.57 28.12 1.83
C GLN A 114 -37.09 27.90 1.86
N ARG A 115 -37.58 26.74 1.41
CA ARG A 115 -39.02 26.42 1.44
C ARG A 115 -39.59 26.40 2.86
N ALA A 116 -38.82 25.90 3.84
CA ALA A 116 -39.24 25.92 5.23
C ALA A 116 -39.35 27.35 5.78
N GLN A 117 -38.41 28.24 5.40
CA GLN A 117 -38.48 29.65 5.75
C GLN A 117 -39.70 30.35 5.12
N GLU A 118 -39.93 30.13 3.84
CA GLU A 118 -41.10 30.68 3.13
C GLU A 118 -42.42 30.22 3.77
N ALA A 119 -42.53 28.93 4.13
CA ALA A 119 -43.70 28.41 4.84
C ALA A 119 -43.86 29.02 6.24
N TYR A 120 -42.75 29.22 6.98
CA TYR A 120 -42.77 29.86 8.28
C TYR A 120 -43.26 31.31 8.20
N ASP A 121 -42.77 32.06 7.21
CA ASP A 121 -43.16 33.45 6.98
C ASP A 121 -44.66 33.55 6.62
N GLN A 122 -45.16 32.67 5.76
CA GLN A 122 -46.59 32.57 5.42
C GLN A 122 -47.48 32.27 6.64
N VAL A 123 -47.06 31.35 7.51
CA VAL A 123 -47.81 31.03 8.74
C VAL A 123 -47.84 32.21 9.70
N ASN A 124 -46.73 32.95 9.84
CA ASN A 124 -46.69 34.15 10.67
C ASN A 124 -47.59 35.26 10.13
N GLU A 125 -47.64 35.45 8.81
CA GLU A 125 -48.54 36.40 8.17
C GLU A 125 -50.01 36.04 8.42
N ALA A 126 -50.39 34.77 8.21
CA ALA A 126 -51.74 34.27 8.49
C ALA A 126 -52.11 34.44 9.97
N TYR A 127 -51.18 34.12 10.89
CA TYR A 127 -51.38 34.32 12.32
C TYR A 127 -51.60 35.80 12.67
N GLY A 128 -50.85 36.71 12.04
CA GLY A 128 -51.04 38.15 12.18
C GLY A 128 -52.45 38.58 11.77
N LEU A 129 -52.96 38.07 10.65
CA LEU A 129 -54.32 38.36 10.20
C LEU A 129 -55.38 37.85 11.18
N VAL A 130 -55.26 36.59 11.63
CA VAL A 130 -56.17 36.00 12.62
C VAL A 130 -56.17 36.80 13.93
N LYS A 131 -55.01 37.26 14.39
CA LYS A 131 -54.90 38.11 15.57
C LYS A 131 -55.60 39.45 15.38
N SER A 132 -55.46 40.08 14.21
CA SER A 132 -56.16 41.33 13.89
C SER A 132 -57.68 41.14 13.90
N ILE A 133 -58.18 40.09 13.25
CA ILE A 133 -59.62 39.74 13.24
C ILE A 133 -60.13 39.53 14.67
N ARG A 134 -59.37 38.83 15.52
CA ARG A 134 -59.73 38.64 16.94
C ARG A 134 -59.80 39.96 17.71
N ASP A 135 -58.85 40.86 17.47
CA ASP A 135 -58.79 42.16 18.15
C ASP A 135 -59.94 43.07 17.68
N ASP A 136 -60.28 43.04 16.39
CA ASP A 136 -61.44 43.74 15.82
C ASP A 136 -62.77 43.21 16.40
N LEU A 137 -62.92 41.88 16.50
CA LEU A 137 -64.07 41.24 17.16
C LEU A 137 -64.19 41.61 18.64
N SER A 138 -63.05 41.76 19.33
CA SER A 138 -63.03 42.13 20.76
C SER A 138 -63.33 43.61 21.00
N ASN A 139 -63.06 44.46 20.01
CA ASN A 139 -63.33 45.90 20.05
C ASN A 139 -64.73 46.28 19.51
N LEU A 140 -65.53 45.30 19.07
CA LEU A 140 -66.86 45.50 18.52
C LEU A 140 -67.88 45.86 19.62
N GLY A 141 -67.82 47.10 20.08
CA GLY A 141 -68.85 47.75 20.88
C GLY A 141 -70.00 48.24 20.00
N SER A 142 -71.22 47.76 20.29
CA SER A 142 -72.49 48.03 19.58
C SER A 142 -72.43 47.98 18.04
N VAL A 143 -72.55 46.75 17.53
CA VAL A 143 -72.82 46.29 16.14
C VAL A 143 -73.03 47.40 15.08
N ASP A 144 -71.95 47.69 14.33
CA ASP A 144 -72.02 48.34 13.01
C ASP A 144 -72.02 47.24 11.93
N LEU A 145 -73.12 47.17 11.16
CA LEU A 145 -73.33 46.16 10.11
C LEU A 145 -72.26 46.22 9.00
N GLN A 146 -71.66 47.39 8.76
CA GLN A 146 -70.60 47.54 7.76
C GLN A 146 -69.27 46.92 8.21
N GLN A 147 -68.98 46.97 9.51
CA GLN A 147 -67.80 46.30 10.07
C GLN A 147 -67.94 44.78 10.03
N LEU A 148 -69.15 44.25 10.28
CA LEU A 148 -69.42 42.82 10.19
C LEU A 148 -69.24 42.26 8.77
N MET A 149 -69.74 42.98 7.75
CA MET A 149 -69.54 42.57 6.35
C MET A 149 -68.06 42.65 5.92
N ALA A 150 -67.29 43.63 6.42
CA ALA A 150 -65.87 43.70 6.15
C ALA A 150 -65.10 42.54 6.79
N LEU A 151 -65.49 42.17 8.01
CA LEU A 151 -64.89 41.07 8.76
C LEU A 151 -65.19 39.71 8.12
N GLU A 152 -66.44 39.48 7.69
CA GLU A 152 -66.85 38.26 6.98
C GLU A 152 -66.08 38.10 5.67
N LYS A 153 -65.89 39.19 4.92
CA LYS A 153 -65.09 39.18 3.69
C LYS A 153 -63.61 38.90 3.94
N GLN A 154 -63.03 39.44 5.01
CA GLN A 154 -61.65 39.12 5.42
C GLN A 154 -61.51 37.67 5.87
N LEU A 155 -62.51 37.13 6.57
CA LEU A 155 -62.52 35.75 7.03
C LEU A 155 -62.61 34.77 5.85
N ASP A 156 -63.46 35.05 4.87
CA ASP A 156 -63.57 34.28 3.62
C ASP A 156 -62.25 34.31 2.84
N GLU A 157 -61.57 35.46 2.77
CA GLU A 157 -60.28 35.59 2.08
C GLU A 157 -59.17 34.78 2.80
N VAL A 158 -59.18 34.75 4.13
CA VAL A 158 -58.27 33.92 4.95
C VAL A 158 -58.60 32.44 4.83
N GLU A 159 -59.86 32.04 4.91
CA GLU A 159 -60.27 30.64 4.74
C GLU A 159 -59.88 30.13 3.35
N LYS A 160 -60.06 30.96 2.33
CA LYS A 160 -59.66 30.63 0.97
C LYS A 160 -58.14 30.56 0.81
N GLN A 161 -57.39 31.50 1.40
CA GLN A 161 -55.93 31.41 1.45
C GLN A 161 -55.46 30.17 2.21
N MET A 162 -56.07 29.81 3.35
CA MET A 162 -55.71 28.62 4.12
C MET A 162 -56.05 27.32 3.38
N ALA A 163 -57.19 27.28 2.69
CA ALA A 163 -57.61 26.16 1.86
C ALA A 163 -56.72 25.99 0.61
N ASP A 164 -56.34 27.09 -0.04
CA ASP A 164 -55.45 27.08 -1.21
C ASP A 164 -53.99 26.81 -0.86
N SER A 165 -53.56 27.15 0.37
CA SER A 165 -52.14 27.07 0.77
C SER A 165 -51.68 25.66 1.19
N ASP A 166 -52.61 24.71 1.37
CA ASP A 166 -52.36 23.32 1.77
C ASP A 166 -51.42 23.21 3.00
N ILE A 167 -51.58 24.14 3.95
CA ILE A 167 -50.64 24.37 5.05
C ILE A 167 -50.51 23.14 5.94
N ALA A 168 -51.62 22.47 6.24
CA ALA A 168 -51.63 21.27 7.07
C ALA A 168 -50.81 20.13 6.44
N ASN A 169 -50.94 19.93 5.12
CA ASN A 169 -50.16 18.91 4.42
C ASN A 169 -48.70 19.30 4.28
N LYS A 170 -48.38 20.57 3.98
CA LYS A 170 -46.99 21.08 3.96
C LYS A 170 -46.30 20.97 5.31
N MET A 171 -47.01 21.25 6.40
CA MET A 171 -46.47 21.11 7.75
C MET A 171 -46.21 19.65 8.10
N ASN A 172 -47.10 18.74 7.69
CA ASN A 172 -46.88 17.29 7.83
C ASN A 172 -45.70 16.80 6.97
N GLU A 173 -45.56 17.29 5.74
CA GLU A 173 -44.40 17.00 4.88
C GLU A 173 -43.10 17.50 5.50
N LEU A 174 -43.08 18.73 6.01
CA LEU A 174 -41.92 19.32 6.67
C LEU A 174 -41.54 18.52 7.92
N MET A 175 -42.50 18.11 8.75
CA MET A 175 -42.24 17.25 9.91
C MET A 175 -41.64 15.89 9.50
N LYS A 176 -42.15 15.26 8.43
CA LYS A 176 -41.59 14.00 7.91
C LYS A 176 -40.17 14.17 7.38
N LYS A 177 -39.90 15.24 6.63
CA LYS A 177 -38.55 15.55 6.13
C LYS A 177 -37.59 15.87 7.25
N ASN A 178 -38.03 16.59 8.29
CA ASN A 178 -37.18 16.92 9.43
C ASN A 178 -36.79 15.65 10.21
N LYS A 179 -37.75 14.74 10.44
CA LYS A 179 -37.46 13.44 11.05
C LYS A 179 -36.48 12.62 10.22
N TYR A 180 -36.63 12.61 8.90
CA TYR A 180 -35.68 11.94 8.01
C TYR A 180 -34.28 12.55 8.10
N ILE A 181 -34.16 13.88 8.16
CA ILE A 181 -32.88 14.57 8.32
C ILE A 181 -32.22 14.23 9.66
N GLU A 182 -32.98 14.19 10.76
CA GLU A 182 -32.46 13.75 12.07
C GLU A 182 -31.91 12.32 12.02
N GLU A 183 -32.66 11.39 11.42
CA GLU A 183 -32.22 10.00 11.25
C GLU A 183 -30.94 9.87 10.38
N GLN A 184 -30.76 10.75 9.38
CA GLN A 184 -29.53 10.78 8.58
C GLN A 184 -28.34 11.39 9.34
N ALA A 185 -28.58 12.44 10.13
CA ALA A 185 -27.53 13.06 10.95
C ALA A 185 -26.94 12.07 11.95
N ASP A 186 -27.79 11.31 12.65
CA ASP A 186 -27.36 10.26 13.58
C ASP A 186 -26.50 9.19 12.89
N ARG A 187 -26.84 8.84 11.64
CA ARG A 187 -26.05 7.91 10.82
C ARG A 187 -24.68 8.48 10.47
N PHE A 188 -24.62 9.74 10.03
CA PHE A 188 -23.36 10.37 9.68
C PHE A 188 -22.43 10.50 10.89
N ASP A 189 -22.95 10.75 12.08
CA ASP A 189 -22.16 10.77 13.31
C ASP A 189 -21.56 9.39 13.64
N LEU A 190 -22.34 8.31 13.43
CA LEU A 190 -21.86 6.93 13.55
C LEU A 190 -20.73 6.63 12.54
N ASP A 191 -20.95 6.93 11.26
CA ASP A 191 -19.98 6.71 10.19
C ASP A 191 -18.68 7.49 10.45
N LEU A 192 -18.79 8.75 10.92
CA LEU A 192 -17.65 9.58 11.26
C LEU A 192 -16.84 8.99 12.41
N SER A 193 -17.51 8.49 13.46
CA SER A 193 -16.85 7.84 14.59
C SER A 193 -16.12 6.56 14.15
N GLU A 194 -16.71 5.79 13.24
CA GLU A 194 -16.10 4.55 12.72
C GLU A 194 -14.86 4.87 11.86
N LEU A 195 -14.94 5.89 11.01
CA LEU A 195 -13.82 6.40 10.23
C LEU A 195 -12.67 6.91 11.11
N GLN A 196 -12.97 7.65 12.17
CA GLN A 196 -11.96 8.11 13.13
C GLN A 196 -11.26 6.94 13.82
N ALA A 197 -12.00 5.90 14.20
CA ALA A 197 -11.44 4.69 14.79
C ALA A 197 -10.54 3.93 13.79
N ALA A 198 -10.95 3.83 12.52
CA ALA A 198 -10.14 3.22 11.47
C ALA A 198 -8.84 4.00 11.23
N VAL A 199 -8.90 5.34 11.17
CA VAL A 199 -7.71 6.19 11.02
C VAL A 199 -6.77 6.03 12.22
N ALA A 200 -7.30 6.00 13.44
CA ALA A 200 -6.50 5.77 14.65
C ALA A 200 -5.80 4.41 14.60
N ASN A 201 -6.53 3.35 14.21
CA ASN A 201 -5.97 2.01 14.04
C ASN A 201 -4.83 1.97 13.01
N ILE A 202 -5.02 2.60 11.84
CA ILE A 202 -3.96 2.68 10.82
C ILE A 202 -2.76 3.46 11.36
N GLY A 203 -2.99 4.54 12.12
CA GLY A 203 -1.94 5.28 12.82
C GLY A 203 -1.16 4.41 13.80
N ASP A 204 -1.84 3.61 14.60
CA ASP A 204 -1.24 2.68 15.55
C ASP A 204 -0.45 1.57 14.86
N ILE A 205 -0.96 1.02 13.75
CA ILE A 205 -0.23 0.06 12.91
C ILE A 205 1.04 0.72 12.41
N LYS A 206 0.95 1.92 11.81
CA LYS A 206 2.11 2.66 11.31
C LYS A 206 3.16 2.90 12.41
N ASN A 207 2.74 3.26 13.62
CA ASN A 207 3.64 3.51 14.73
C ASN A 207 4.22 2.22 15.33
N SER A 208 3.49 1.10 15.22
CA SER A 208 3.93 -0.23 15.66
C SER A 208 4.81 -0.92 14.64
N LEU A 209 4.79 -0.47 13.38
CA LEU A 209 5.71 -0.95 12.36
C LEU A 209 7.12 -0.51 12.74
N PRO A 210 8.04 -1.45 12.94
CA PRO A 210 9.33 -1.11 13.47
C PRO A 210 10.15 -0.35 12.41
N LEU A 211 10.89 0.67 12.84
CA LEU A 211 11.64 1.55 11.95
C LEU A 211 12.94 0.85 11.52
N GLY A 212 13.04 0.47 10.25
CA GLY A 212 14.23 -0.17 9.68
C GLY A 212 13.91 -1.33 8.74
N CYS A 213 14.93 -1.97 8.19
CA CYS A 213 14.79 -3.18 7.37
C CYS A 213 15.02 -4.42 8.24
N PHE A 214 13.98 -5.25 8.44
CA PHE A 214 14.03 -6.42 9.33
C PHE A 214 14.55 -7.71 8.66
N LYS A 215 14.96 -7.64 7.38
CA LYS A 215 15.71 -8.73 6.74
C LYS A 215 17.20 -8.60 7.06
N THR A 216 17.59 -8.97 8.27
CA THR A 216 18.94 -9.49 8.53
C THR A 216 18.81 -10.94 8.95
N ILE A 217 18.76 -11.85 7.98
CA ILE A 217 18.99 -13.27 8.21
C ILE A 217 20.51 -13.47 8.14
N PRO A 218 21.22 -13.74 9.25
CA PRO A 218 22.55 -14.29 9.16
C PRO A 218 22.41 -15.73 8.68
N ILE A 219 22.85 -16.00 7.45
CA ILE A 219 22.97 -17.36 6.95
C ILE A 219 24.11 -18.02 7.72
N GLU A 220 23.71 -18.89 8.65
CA GLU A 220 24.38 -20.09 9.18
C GLU A 220 25.63 -19.92 10.08
N LYS A 221 25.60 -20.64 11.21
CA LYS A 221 26.67 -21.61 11.51
C LYS A 221 26.05 -22.96 11.89
N PRO A 222 26.53 -24.09 11.32
CA PRO A 222 25.99 -25.41 11.61
C PRO A 222 26.40 -25.91 13.00
N ALA A 223 25.52 -26.77 13.53
CA ALA A 223 25.63 -27.46 14.80
C ALA A 223 26.89 -28.35 14.88
N ARG A 224 27.44 -28.46 16.10
CA ARG A 224 28.29 -29.58 16.53
C ARG A 224 27.42 -30.68 17.10
#